data_AF-A0A0Q9U5W8-F1
#
_entry.id   AF-A0A0Q9U5W8-F1
#
_cell.length_a   1.000
_cell.length_b   1.000
_cell.length_c   1.000
_cell.angle_alpha   90.00
_cell.angle_beta   90.00
_cell.angle_gamma   90.00
#
_symmetry.space_group_name_H-M   'P 1'
#
loop_
_entity.id
_entity.type
_entity.pdbx_description
1 polymer ?
#
loop_
_entity_poly.entity_id
_entity_poly.type
_entity_poly.pdbx_seq_one_letter_code
_entity_poly.pdbx_strand_id
1 'polypeptide(L)'
;MKIISIEPTPSPNSMKLNMDESLPTGVRKTYTKENSKQAPENMGQLLAVQGVISVFHAADFIAVDRTSKGDWQFILARALEIFGEAQPSADGGLPPEQQPTAETAFGEAQVLVQMFRGIPLQVRVRAGAEEVRVGMPQRFTEAAVRAGTASPNLIKERKLEELGVRYGELGEIAGEVVQELDASYDDARVESLVSLAMRETSEEAPAEESAEVEDASAALAQLRNSDWKLRYAALQKIQPSLETLPLLVHALQDENTSIRRLATVYLGDIKEPEVLPFLYRALEDDTPSVRRTAGDTLSDLGDPAAMPAMAKALKDRNKLVRWRAARFLYEVGDNTVLSALHEAVDDPEFEVRMQVKIALERIEGGHAAEGSVWQQMTRRNE
;
A
#
# COMPACT_ATOMS: atom_id res chain seq x y z
N MET A 1 -15.83 -24.11 -16.10
CA MET A 1 -15.04 -22.96 -15.65
C MET A 1 -13.65 -23.44 -15.27
N LYS A 2 -12.65 -23.04 -16.04
CA LYS A 2 -11.23 -23.36 -15.90
C LYS A 2 -10.40 -22.09 -15.86
N ILE A 3 -9.23 -22.16 -15.22
CA ILE A 3 -8.28 -21.04 -15.17
C ILE A 3 -7.52 -20.99 -16.51
N ILE A 4 -7.51 -19.82 -17.13
CA ILE A 4 -6.69 -19.50 -18.31
C ILE A 4 -5.33 -18.99 -17.87
N SER A 5 -5.32 -18.00 -16.99
CA SER A 5 -4.11 -17.35 -16.49
C SER A 5 -4.34 -16.72 -15.13
N ILE A 6 -3.26 -16.42 -14.43
CA ILE A 6 -3.28 -15.80 -13.10
C ILE A 6 -2.52 -14.47 -13.18
N GLU A 7 -3.15 -13.40 -12.72
CA GLU A 7 -2.60 -12.06 -12.72
C GLU A 7 -2.52 -11.52 -11.28
N PRO A 8 -1.42 -10.87 -10.91
CA PRO A 8 -1.31 -10.17 -9.64
C PRO A 8 -2.09 -8.85 -9.70
N THR A 9 -2.64 -8.43 -8.57
CA THR A 9 -3.30 -7.13 -8.45
C THR A 9 -2.35 -6.10 -7.81
N PRO A 10 -2.74 -4.81 -7.70
CA PRO A 10 -1.99 -3.84 -6.90
C PRO A 10 -1.81 -4.23 -5.43
N SER A 11 -2.72 -5.04 -4.87
CA SER A 11 -2.58 -5.58 -3.52
C SER A 11 -1.85 -6.94 -3.57
N PRO A 12 -0.81 -7.15 -2.74
CA PRO A 12 -0.17 -8.46 -2.61
C PRO A 12 -1.08 -9.52 -1.96
N ASN A 13 -2.24 -9.11 -1.44
CA ASN A 13 -3.24 -9.99 -0.84
C ASN A 13 -4.41 -10.30 -1.75
N SER A 14 -4.40 -9.82 -3.00
CA SER A 14 -5.42 -10.15 -3.98
C SER A 14 -4.80 -10.63 -5.29
N MET A 15 -5.33 -11.71 -5.84
CA MET A 15 -4.94 -12.25 -7.15
C MET A 15 -6.16 -12.47 -8.03
N LYS A 16 -5.99 -12.18 -9.31
CA LYS A 16 -7.00 -12.35 -10.34
C LYS A 16 -6.75 -13.65 -11.08
N LEU A 17 -7.74 -14.53 -11.11
CA LEU A 17 -7.78 -15.74 -11.91
C LEU A 17 -8.65 -15.44 -13.13
N ASN A 18 -8.05 -15.38 -14.32
CA ASN A 18 -8.81 -15.26 -15.56
C ASN A 18 -9.40 -16.63 -15.90
N MET A 19 -10.68 -16.64 -16.27
CA MET A 19 -11.47 -17.84 -16.47
C MET A 19 -11.91 -17.98 -17.93
N ASP A 20 -12.17 -19.21 -18.37
CA ASP A 20 -12.73 -19.52 -19.70
C ASP A 20 -14.22 -19.20 -19.87
N GLU A 21 -14.88 -18.84 -18.77
CA GLU A 21 -16.30 -18.53 -18.71
C GLU A 21 -16.50 -17.14 -18.13
N SER A 22 -17.46 -16.39 -18.70
CA SER A 22 -17.78 -15.03 -18.29
C SER A 22 -19.19 -14.93 -17.68
N LEU A 23 -19.33 -14.16 -16.60
CA LEU A 23 -20.64 -13.76 -16.10
C LEU A 23 -21.33 -12.79 -17.06
N PRO A 24 -22.67 -12.77 -17.09
CA PRO A 24 -23.42 -11.79 -17.87
C PRO A 24 -23.03 -10.35 -17.51
N THR A 25 -23.05 -9.47 -18.51
CA THR A 25 -22.68 -8.06 -18.36
C THR A 25 -23.45 -7.39 -17.22
N GLY A 26 -22.73 -6.68 -16.34
CA GLY A 26 -23.30 -5.99 -15.19
C GLY A 26 -23.50 -6.86 -13.94
N VAL A 27 -23.32 -8.18 -14.03
CA VAL A 27 -23.38 -9.08 -12.88
C VAL A 27 -22.02 -9.13 -12.19
N ARG A 28 -22.02 -8.88 -10.88
CA ARG A 28 -20.85 -8.98 -10.00
C ARG A 28 -21.28 -9.69 -8.73
N LYS A 29 -20.50 -10.65 -8.25
CA LYS A 29 -20.82 -11.41 -7.04
C LYS A 29 -19.60 -11.48 -6.14
N THR A 30 -19.79 -11.19 -4.85
CA THR A 30 -18.76 -11.35 -3.83
C THR A 30 -19.19 -12.42 -2.84
N TYR A 31 -18.34 -13.41 -2.66
CA TYR A 31 -18.51 -14.48 -1.69
C TYR A 31 -17.53 -14.29 -0.54
N THR A 32 -18.04 -14.31 0.68
CA THR A 32 -17.29 -14.21 1.94
C THR A 32 -17.72 -15.36 2.85
N LYS A 33 -16.97 -15.60 3.92
CA LYS A 33 -17.31 -16.67 4.88
C LYS A 33 -18.74 -16.55 5.43
N GLU A 34 -19.23 -15.32 5.58
CA GLU A 34 -20.57 -14.99 6.07
C GLU A 34 -21.69 -15.39 5.11
N ASN A 35 -21.48 -15.25 3.79
CA ASN A 35 -22.49 -15.56 2.77
C ASN A 35 -22.17 -16.84 1.97
N SER A 36 -21.20 -17.63 2.42
CA SER A 36 -20.70 -18.87 1.79
C SER A 36 -21.78 -19.85 1.31
N LYS A 37 -22.93 -19.92 1.99
CA LYS A 37 -24.07 -20.77 1.58
C LYS A 37 -24.70 -20.39 0.24
N GLN A 38 -24.48 -19.16 -0.23
CA GLN A 38 -24.96 -18.64 -1.52
C GLN A 38 -23.91 -18.85 -2.63
N ALA A 39 -22.72 -19.32 -2.28
CA ALA A 39 -21.64 -19.56 -3.23
C ALA A 39 -21.90 -20.85 -4.03
N PRO A 40 -21.70 -20.83 -5.36
CA PRO A 40 -21.59 -22.06 -6.15
C PRO A 40 -20.53 -23.00 -5.58
N GLU A 41 -20.65 -24.31 -5.85
CA GLU A 41 -19.82 -25.34 -5.21
C GLU A 41 -18.31 -25.06 -5.35
N ASN A 42 -17.84 -24.73 -6.55
CA ASN A 42 -16.44 -24.37 -6.81
C ASN A 42 -15.98 -23.13 -6.02
N MET A 43 -16.81 -22.09 -5.93
CA MET A 43 -16.50 -20.89 -5.15
C MET A 43 -16.49 -21.17 -3.65
N GLY A 44 -17.41 -22.01 -3.18
CA GLY A 44 -17.48 -22.46 -1.79
C GLY A 44 -16.25 -23.29 -1.40
N GLN A 45 -15.80 -24.17 -2.30
CA GLN A 45 -14.56 -24.93 -2.12
C GLN A 45 -13.33 -24.02 -2.03
N LEU A 46 -13.24 -23.00 -2.90
CA LEU A 46 -12.13 -22.05 -2.88
C LEU A 46 -12.15 -21.18 -1.61
N LEU A 47 -13.33 -20.70 -1.21
CA LEU A 47 -13.51 -19.92 0.02
C LEU A 47 -13.20 -20.73 1.29
N ALA A 48 -13.32 -22.06 1.24
CA ALA A 48 -12.95 -22.96 2.32
C ALA A 48 -11.43 -23.18 2.44
N VAL A 49 -10.64 -22.79 1.44
CA VAL A 49 -9.17 -22.88 1.49
C VAL A 49 -8.64 -21.98 2.60
N GLN A 50 -7.71 -22.51 3.39
CA GLN A 50 -7.09 -21.78 4.49
C GLN A 50 -6.40 -20.51 3.97
N GLY A 51 -6.67 -19.38 4.63
CA GLY A 51 -6.13 -18.08 4.25
C GLY A 51 -6.99 -17.28 3.28
N VAL A 52 -7.99 -17.86 2.61
CA VAL A 52 -8.92 -17.11 1.74
C VAL A 52 -9.97 -16.39 2.60
N ILE A 53 -10.22 -15.11 2.28
CA ILE A 53 -11.22 -14.25 2.95
C ILE A 53 -12.43 -14.05 2.05
N SER A 54 -12.20 -13.71 0.79
CA SER A 54 -13.25 -13.41 -0.18
C SER A 54 -12.89 -13.91 -1.57
N VAL A 55 -13.95 -14.18 -2.33
CA VAL A 55 -13.89 -14.54 -3.74
C VAL A 55 -14.87 -13.65 -4.48
N PHE A 56 -14.37 -12.72 -5.27
CA PHE A 56 -15.14 -11.84 -6.13
C PHE A 56 -15.15 -12.38 -7.55
N HIS A 57 -16.30 -12.40 -8.19
CA HIS A 57 -16.47 -12.88 -9.57
C HIS A 57 -17.20 -11.83 -10.39
N ALA A 58 -16.57 -11.38 -11.46
CA ALA A 58 -17.13 -10.43 -12.41
C ALA A 58 -16.55 -10.68 -13.79
N ALA A 59 -17.37 -10.51 -14.83
CA ALA A 59 -16.98 -10.81 -16.20
C ALA A 59 -16.32 -12.20 -16.28
N ASP A 60 -15.18 -12.30 -16.95
CA ASP A 60 -14.37 -13.50 -17.16
C ASP A 60 -13.28 -13.71 -16.11
N PHE A 61 -13.38 -13.14 -14.91
CA PHE A 61 -12.36 -13.33 -13.88
C PHE A 61 -12.90 -13.49 -12.46
N ILE A 62 -12.10 -14.16 -11.64
CA ILE A 62 -12.29 -14.30 -10.20
C ILE A 62 -11.15 -13.56 -9.50
N ALA A 63 -11.44 -12.58 -8.65
CA ALA A 63 -10.46 -12.06 -7.70
C ALA A 63 -10.57 -12.81 -6.37
N VAL A 64 -9.45 -13.36 -5.92
CA VAL A 64 -9.33 -14.07 -4.64
C VAL A 64 -8.59 -13.16 -3.69
N ASP A 65 -9.16 -12.89 -2.53
CA ASP A 65 -8.48 -12.13 -1.47
C ASP A 65 -8.08 -13.08 -0.35
N ARG A 66 -6.84 -12.92 0.13
CA ARG A 66 -6.29 -13.68 1.25
C ARG A 66 -6.10 -12.80 2.48
N THR A 67 -5.97 -13.44 3.63
CA THR A 67 -5.35 -12.84 4.81
C THR A 67 -3.90 -12.52 4.53
N SER A 68 -3.34 -11.52 5.22
CA SER A 68 -1.91 -11.19 5.14
C SER A 68 -0.98 -12.40 5.33
N LYS A 69 -1.39 -13.38 6.16
CA LYS A 69 -0.67 -14.63 6.47
C LYS A 69 -1.07 -15.83 5.60
N GLY A 70 -1.99 -15.68 4.65
CA GLY A 70 -2.42 -16.79 3.79
C GLY A 70 -1.29 -17.16 2.84
N ASP A 71 -1.09 -18.43 2.51
CA ASP A 71 -0.01 -18.84 1.60
C ASP A 71 -0.52 -18.89 0.14
N TRP A 72 -0.01 -18.01 -0.72
CA TRP A 72 -0.41 -17.99 -2.13
C TRP A 72 -0.06 -19.28 -2.86
N GLN A 73 1.08 -19.90 -2.55
CA GLN A 73 1.49 -21.14 -3.21
C GLN A 73 0.45 -22.24 -2.94
N PHE A 74 0.03 -22.37 -1.69
CA PHE A 74 -1.03 -23.29 -1.29
C PHE A 74 -2.40 -22.91 -1.88
N ILE A 75 -2.79 -21.64 -1.80
CA ILE A 75 -4.09 -21.17 -2.29
C ILE A 75 -4.24 -21.40 -3.79
N LEU A 76 -3.22 -21.06 -4.57
CA LEU A 76 -3.25 -21.23 -6.03
C LEU A 76 -3.21 -22.71 -6.42
N ALA A 77 -2.43 -23.55 -5.74
CA ALA A 77 -2.47 -25.00 -5.97
C ALA A 77 -3.89 -25.57 -5.76
N ARG A 78 -4.56 -25.17 -4.67
CA ARG A 78 -5.96 -25.53 -4.42
C ARG A 78 -6.91 -24.98 -5.48
N ALA A 79 -6.72 -23.74 -5.93
CA ALA A 79 -7.54 -23.16 -6.99
C ALA A 79 -7.39 -23.94 -8.30
N LEU A 80 -6.17 -24.33 -8.68
CA LEU A 80 -5.91 -25.15 -9.86
C LEU A 80 -6.56 -26.53 -9.76
N GLU A 81 -6.58 -27.14 -8.57
CA GLU A 81 -7.31 -28.40 -8.35
C GLU A 81 -8.83 -28.26 -8.47
N ILE A 82 -9.40 -27.13 -8.02
CA ILE A 82 -10.85 -26.88 -8.02
C ILE A 82 -11.37 -26.56 -9.43
N PHE A 83 -10.66 -25.69 -10.15
CA PHE A 83 -11.10 -25.17 -11.45
C PHE A 83 -10.45 -25.88 -12.64
N GLY A 84 -9.26 -26.46 -12.46
CA GLY A 84 -8.43 -26.99 -13.55
C GLY A 84 -7.81 -25.90 -14.43
N GLU A 85 -6.89 -26.29 -15.31
CA GLU A 85 -6.29 -25.42 -16.33
C GLU A 85 -6.92 -25.62 -17.71
N ALA A 86 -7.08 -24.52 -18.46
CA ALA A 86 -7.57 -24.55 -19.84
C ALA A 86 -6.49 -24.99 -20.84
N GLN A 87 -5.20 -24.72 -20.56
CA GLN A 87 -4.05 -25.24 -21.31
C GLN A 87 -2.92 -25.62 -20.34
N PRO A 88 -2.28 -26.79 -20.49
CA PRO A 88 -1.09 -27.11 -19.70
C PRO A 88 0.05 -26.20 -20.15
N SER A 89 0.49 -25.32 -19.26
CA SER A 89 1.71 -24.53 -19.48
C SER A 89 2.91 -25.47 -19.54
N ALA A 90 3.82 -25.23 -20.50
CA ALA A 90 4.97 -26.11 -20.78
C ALA A 90 6.04 -26.13 -19.66
N ASP A 91 5.85 -25.40 -18.55
CA ASP A 91 6.76 -25.41 -17.39
C ASP A 91 6.06 -25.16 -16.02
N GLY A 92 4.78 -25.52 -15.91
CA GLY A 92 3.92 -25.21 -14.74
C GLY A 92 3.88 -26.24 -13.61
N GLY A 93 4.86 -27.14 -13.49
CA GLY A 93 4.87 -28.13 -12.41
C GLY A 93 5.27 -27.51 -11.07
N LEU A 94 4.32 -27.06 -10.25
CA LEU A 94 4.54 -26.81 -8.83
C LEU A 94 5.03 -28.11 -8.16
N PRO A 95 6.25 -28.18 -7.60
CA PRO A 95 6.66 -29.33 -6.81
C PRO A 95 5.72 -29.46 -5.60
N PRO A 96 5.24 -30.66 -5.25
CA PRO A 96 4.56 -30.85 -3.99
C PRO A 96 5.59 -30.79 -2.86
N GLU A 97 5.11 -30.35 -1.70
CA GLU A 97 5.75 -30.43 -0.37
C GLU A 97 6.82 -29.38 -0.03
N GLN A 98 6.35 -28.32 0.64
CA GLN A 98 6.80 -27.94 1.98
C GLN A 98 5.79 -26.94 2.55
N GLN A 99 5.28 -27.18 3.78
CA GLN A 99 4.51 -26.17 4.51
C GLN A 99 5.44 -25.00 4.84
N PRO A 100 5.17 -23.76 4.40
CA PRO A 100 5.92 -22.61 4.88
C PRO A 100 5.48 -22.30 6.31
N THR A 101 6.46 -22.00 7.16
CA THR A 101 6.25 -21.47 8.50
C THR A 101 5.50 -20.14 8.44
N ALA A 102 4.69 -19.86 9.46
CA ALA A 102 3.76 -18.73 9.56
C ALA A 102 4.38 -17.30 9.52
N GLU A 103 5.65 -17.17 9.13
CA GLU A 103 6.44 -15.93 9.10
C GLU A 103 6.50 -15.25 7.71
N THR A 104 5.82 -15.79 6.69
CA THR A 104 5.92 -15.30 5.29
C THR A 104 4.89 -14.24 4.90
N ALA A 105 4.08 -13.74 5.83
CA ALA A 105 3.06 -12.72 5.55
C ALA A 105 3.65 -11.45 4.91
N PHE A 106 3.01 -10.90 3.87
CA PHE A 106 3.46 -9.64 3.23
C PHE A 106 3.35 -8.39 4.14
N GLY A 107 2.92 -8.57 5.39
CA GLY A 107 2.91 -7.53 6.43
C GLY A 107 2.01 -6.34 6.11
N GLU A 108 1.13 -6.45 5.11
CA GLU A 108 0.20 -5.37 4.74
C GLU A 108 -0.79 -5.16 5.88
N ALA A 109 -0.88 -3.91 6.34
CA ALA A 109 -1.74 -3.52 7.43
C ALA A 109 -2.48 -2.23 7.11
N GLN A 110 -3.79 -2.26 7.30
CA GLN A 110 -4.65 -1.10 7.20
C GLN A 110 -4.52 -0.27 8.49
N VAL A 111 -4.23 1.01 8.35
CA VAL A 111 -4.09 1.95 9.47
C VAL A 111 -5.33 2.83 9.54
N LEU A 112 -6.01 2.77 10.69
CA LEU A 112 -7.16 3.59 11.00
C LEU A 112 -6.89 4.42 12.25
N VAL A 113 -7.35 5.66 12.26
CA VAL A 113 -7.22 6.57 13.40
C VAL A 113 -8.61 6.90 13.93
N GLN A 114 -8.83 6.65 15.22
CA GLN A 114 -10.03 7.11 15.89
C GLN A 114 -9.85 8.58 16.24
N MET A 115 -10.74 9.42 15.72
CA MET A 115 -10.74 10.87 15.87
C MET A 115 -11.92 11.33 16.72
N PHE A 116 -11.76 12.44 17.43
CA PHE A 116 -12.84 13.17 18.09
C PHE A 116 -12.67 14.66 17.82
N ARG A 117 -13.58 15.26 17.05
CA ARG A 117 -13.54 16.68 16.65
C ARG A 117 -12.14 17.11 16.14
N GLY A 118 -11.55 16.28 15.27
CA GLY A 118 -10.21 16.50 14.72
C GLY A 118 -9.03 16.11 15.62
N ILE A 119 -9.27 15.72 16.88
CA ILE A 119 -8.24 15.27 17.82
C ILE A 119 -8.05 13.74 17.70
N PRO A 120 -6.84 13.23 17.38
CA PRO A 120 -6.58 11.80 17.34
C PRO A 120 -6.55 11.18 18.74
N LEU A 121 -7.19 10.02 18.91
CA LEU A 121 -7.30 9.32 20.20
C LEU A 121 -6.59 7.97 20.22
N GLN A 122 -6.71 7.20 19.14
CA GLN A 122 -6.19 5.84 19.08
C GLN A 122 -5.88 5.46 17.64
N VAL A 123 -4.72 4.86 17.44
CA VAL A 123 -4.33 4.23 16.18
C VAL A 123 -4.68 2.75 16.24
N ARG A 124 -5.29 2.25 15.16
CA ARG A 124 -5.69 0.86 14.97
C ARG A 124 -5.02 0.35 13.70
N VAL A 125 -4.22 -0.70 13.84
CA VAL A 125 -3.51 -1.32 12.73
C VAL A 125 -4.03 -2.74 12.56
N ARG A 126 -4.58 -3.05 11.39
CA ARG A 126 -5.27 -4.32 11.11
C ARG A 126 -4.63 -5.06 9.96
N ALA A 127 -4.39 -6.35 10.12
CA ALA A 127 -4.00 -7.24 9.03
C ALA A 127 -4.76 -8.57 9.13
N GLY A 128 -5.75 -8.75 8.24
CA GLY A 128 -6.66 -9.89 8.29
C GLY A 128 -7.44 -9.93 9.62
N ALA A 129 -7.22 -10.98 10.42
CA ALA A 129 -7.88 -11.17 11.72
C ALA A 129 -7.10 -10.55 12.90
N GLU A 130 -5.87 -10.11 12.69
CA GLU A 130 -5.02 -9.52 13.73
C GLU A 130 -5.20 -8.00 13.77
N GLU A 131 -5.28 -7.45 14.99
CA GLU A 131 -5.45 -6.02 15.21
C GLU A 131 -4.63 -5.56 16.41
N VAL A 132 -3.78 -4.56 16.20
CA VAL A 132 -3.07 -3.83 17.25
C VAL A 132 -3.72 -2.47 17.44
N ARG A 133 -3.90 -2.07 18.71
CA ARG A 133 -4.46 -0.77 19.08
C ARG A 133 -3.52 -0.05 20.02
N VAL A 134 -3.13 1.18 19.69
CA VAL A 134 -2.24 2.01 20.49
C VAL A 134 -2.91 3.35 20.74
N GLY A 135 -3.00 3.75 22.00
CA GLY A 135 -3.55 5.06 22.38
C GLY A 135 -2.58 6.18 22.07
N MET A 136 -3.10 7.35 21.71
CA MET A 136 -2.29 8.57 21.58
C MET A 136 -1.74 9.01 22.95
N PRO A 137 -0.64 9.80 22.99
CA PRO A 137 -0.10 10.35 24.23
C PRO A 137 -1.15 11.07 25.08
N GLN A 138 -0.92 11.11 26.40
CA GLN A 138 -1.89 11.62 27.39
C GLN A 138 -2.46 13.00 27.05
N ARG A 139 -1.65 13.90 26.48
CA ARG A 139 -2.07 15.25 26.06
C ARG A 139 -3.29 15.25 25.13
N PHE A 140 -3.41 14.28 24.23
CA PHE A 140 -4.55 14.16 23.32
C PHE A 140 -5.81 13.70 24.05
N THR A 141 -5.67 12.78 24.99
CA THR A 141 -6.80 12.31 25.80
C THR A 141 -7.33 13.44 26.69
N GLU A 142 -6.45 14.23 27.29
CA GLU A 142 -6.81 15.40 28.08
C GLU A 142 -7.47 16.50 27.23
N ALA A 143 -6.93 16.76 26.04
CA ALA A 143 -7.53 17.68 25.08
C ALA A 143 -8.93 17.23 24.67
N ALA A 144 -9.13 15.95 24.36
CA ALA A 144 -10.42 15.41 24.00
C ALA A 144 -11.44 15.46 25.14
N VAL A 145 -11.02 15.23 26.39
CA VAL A 145 -11.87 15.41 27.57
C VAL A 145 -12.30 16.86 27.70
N ARG A 146 -11.36 17.82 27.56
CA ARG A 146 -11.68 19.26 27.57
C ARG A 146 -12.65 19.63 26.46
N ALA A 147 -12.38 19.21 25.22
CA ALA A 147 -13.26 19.42 24.07
C ALA A 147 -14.65 18.79 24.25
N GLY A 148 -14.74 17.68 25.00
CA GLY A 148 -15.98 16.98 25.31
C GLY A 148 -16.78 17.53 26.48
N THR A 149 -16.25 18.45 27.29
CA THR A 149 -17.00 19.05 28.41
C THR A 149 -18.26 19.80 27.96
N ALA A 150 -18.38 20.10 26.66
CA ALA A 150 -19.56 20.68 26.02
C ALA A 150 -20.62 19.66 25.52
N SER A 151 -20.34 18.35 25.52
CA SER A 151 -21.25 17.31 24.97
C SER A 151 -21.46 16.14 25.94
N PRO A 152 -22.70 15.76 26.27
CA PRO A 152 -22.99 14.59 27.10
C PRO A 152 -22.59 13.24 26.49
N ASN A 153 -22.16 13.20 25.22
CA ASN A 153 -22.00 11.95 24.45
C ASN A 153 -20.67 11.85 23.68
N LEU A 154 -19.54 12.02 24.38
CA LEU A 154 -18.15 11.79 23.89
C LEU A 154 -17.95 10.54 22.99
N ILE A 155 -18.74 9.48 23.21
CA ILE A 155 -18.60 8.20 22.48
C ILE A 155 -19.26 8.28 21.09
N LYS A 156 -20.36 9.04 20.94
CA LYS A 156 -21.17 9.07 19.70
C LYS A 156 -20.53 9.89 18.58
N GLU A 157 -19.65 10.82 18.91
CA GLU A 157 -19.00 11.73 17.96
C GLU A 157 -17.64 11.21 17.46
N ARG A 158 -17.22 10.02 17.91
CA ARG A 158 -15.95 9.44 17.46
C ARG A 158 -16.07 8.98 16.02
N LYS A 159 -15.18 9.49 15.17
CA LYS A 159 -15.04 9.06 13.78
C LYS A 159 -13.85 8.13 13.66
N LEU A 160 -13.91 7.20 12.72
CA LEU A 160 -12.79 6.35 12.36
C LEU A 160 -12.36 6.76 10.96
N GLU A 161 -11.16 7.32 10.85
CA GLU A 161 -10.59 7.79 9.60
C GLU A 161 -9.53 6.81 9.11
N GLU A 162 -9.47 6.59 7.80
CA GLU A 162 -8.50 5.69 7.18
C GLU A 162 -7.27 6.48 6.73
N LEU A 163 -6.11 6.13 7.27
CA LEU A 163 -4.83 6.76 6.90
C LEU A 163 -4.16 6.05 5.70
N GLY A 164 -4.64 4.84 5.39
CA GLY A 164 -4.16 4.01 4.28
C GLY A 164 -3.40 2.76 4.73
N VAL A 165 -2.66 2.19 3.79
CA VAL A 165 -1.96 0.90 3.96
C VAL A 165 -0.50 1.12 4.32
N ARG A 166 0.00 0.34 5.28
CA ARG A 166 1.42 0.25 5.67
C ARG A 166 1.88 -1.20 5.62
N TYR A 167 3.19 -1.40 5.63
CA TYR A 167 3.80 -2.72 5.50
C TYR A 167 4.84 -2.93 6.59
N GLY A 168 4.81 -4.09 7.24
CA GLY A 168 5.70 -4.45 8.34
C GLY A 168 4.94 -5.05 9.52
N GLU A 169 5.58 -5.07 10.69
CA GLU A 169 4.96 -5.58 11.91
C GLU A 169 3.91 -4.62 12.46
N LEU A 170 2.74 -5.14 12.86
CA LEU A 170 1.60 -4.30 13.27
C LEU A 170 1.94 -3.36 14.42
N GLY A 171 2.77 -3.82 15.37
CA GLY A 171 3.21 -3.03 16.52
C GLY A 171 4.17 -1.90 16.13
N GLU A 172 5.10 -2.17 15.21
CA GLU A 172 6.03 -1.17 14.70
C GLU A 172 5.29 -0.10 13.90
N ILE A 173 4.40 -0.51 12.98
CA ILE A 173 3.53 0.40 12.23
C ILE A 173 2.70 1.27 13.18
N ALA A 174 2.08 0.68 14.20
CA ALA A 174 1.27 1.43 15.15
C ALA A 174 2.10 2.46 15.92
N GLY A 175 3.32 2.09 16.34
CA GLY A 175 4.26 2.97 17.02
C GLY A 175 4.72 4.13 16.13
N GLU A 176 5.12 3.84 14.89
CA GLU A 176 5.52 4.86 13.90
C GLU A 176 4.39 5.85 13.64
N VAL A 177 3.17 5.37 13.39
CA VAL A 177 2.01 6.23 13.10
C VAL A 177 1.65 7.10 14.30
N VAL A 178 1.73 6.57 15.53
CA VAL A 178 1.52 7.37 16.74
C VAL A 178 2.56 8.49 16.85
N GLN A 179 3.84 8.21 16.54
CA GLN A 179 4.89 9.24 16.56
C GLN A 179 4.70 10.28 15.44
N GLU A 180 4.31 9.85 14.23
CA GLU A 180 3.98 10.73 13.11
C GLU A 180 2.81 11.67 13.46
N LEU A 181 1.75 11.14 14.08
CA LEU A 181 0.59 11.93 14.54
C LEU A 181 0.95 12.84 15.73
N ASP A 182 1.76 12.37 16.67
CA ASP A 182 2.23 13.22 17.77
C ASP A 182 3.08 14.38 17.26
N ALA A 183 3.88 14.16 16.22
CA ALA A 183 4.64 15.22 15.57
C ALA A 183 3.75 16.21 14.79
N SER A 184 2.72 15.74 14.09
CA SER A 184 1.87 16.59 13.23
C SER A 184 0.88 17.48 13.98
N TYR A 185 0.56 17.14 15.23
CA TYR A 185 -0.32 17.91 16.09
C TYR A 185 0.50 18.58 17.19
N ASP A 186 1.09 19.73 16.89
CA ASP A 186 1.72 20.56 17.92
C ASP A 186 0.70 21.04 18.97
N ASP A 187 1.19 21.49 20.12
CA ASP A 187 0.32 21.91 21.22
C ASP A 187 -0.61 23.07 20.82
N ALA A 188 -0.15 23.96 19.95
CA ALA A 188 -0.95 25.08 19.45
C ALA A 188 -2.13 24.60 18.60
N ARG A 189 -1.92 23.63 17.69
CA ARG A 189 -2.97 23.01 16.88
C ARG A 189 -3.97 22.28 17.76
N VAL A 190 -3.51 21.52 18.74
CA VAL A 190 -4.39 20.80 19.67
C VAL A 190 -5.26 21.78 20.46
N GLU A 191 -4.69 22.85 21.02
CA GLU A 191 -5.46 23.87 21.75
C GLU A 191 -6.44 24.63 20.84
N SER A 192 -6.07 24.87 19.58
CA SER A 192 -6.97 25.44 18.58
C SER A 192 -8.18 24.53 18.35
N LEU A 193 -7.96 23.22 18.14
CA LEU A 193 -9.03 22.23 17.98
C LEU A 193 -9.92 22.13 19.22
N VAL A 194 -9.36 22.18 20.42
CA VAL A 194 -10.14 22.22 21.68
C VAL A 194 -11.01 23.48 21.73
N SER A 195 -10.44 24.64 21.40
CA SER A 195 -11.15 25.91 21.40
C SER A 195 -12.29 25.94 20.38
N LEU A 196 -12.06 25.39 19.18
CA LEU A 196 -13.07 25.22 18.12
C LEU A 196 -14.18 24.27 18.58
N ALA A 197 -13.81 23.11 19.13
CA ALA A 197 -14.75 22.15 19.67
C ALA A 197 -15.61 22.74 20.79
N MET A 198 -15.09 23.63 21.63
CA MET A 198 -15.89 24.31 22.66
C MET A 198 -16.86 25.36 22.08
N ARG A 199 -16.58 25.88 20.88
CA ARG A 199 -17.41 26.90 20.20
C ARG A 199 -18.51 26.29 19.33
N GLU A 200 -18.28 25.10 18.75
CA GLU A 200 -19.21 24.44 17.83
C GLU A 200 -20.10 23.37 18.50
N THR A 201 -21.41 23.54 18.33
CA THR A 201 -22.45 22.49 18.50
C THR A 201 -22.94 21.92 17.16
N SER A 202 -22.23 22.12 16.05
CA SER A 202 -22.71 21.77 14.70
C SER A 202 -21.67 21.02 13.85
N GLU A 203 -22.18 20.21 12.93
CA GLU A 203 -21.63 18.97 12.37
C GLU A 203 -20.50 19.06 11.33
N GLU A 204 -19.88 20.22 11.10
CA GLU A 204 -18.87 20.36 10.04
C GLU A 204 -17.48 20.57 10.61
N ALA A 205 -16.60 19.59 10.40
CA ALA A 205 -15.18 19.71 10.71
C ALA A 205 -14.58 20.84 9.86
N PRO A 206 -13.75 21.73 10.42
CA PRO A 206 -13.08 22.74 9.61
C PRO A 206 -12.20 22.05 8.56
N ALA A 207 -12.29 22.52 7.33
CA ALA A 207 -11.30 22.23 6.30
C ALA A 207 -9.92 22.58 6.85
N GLU A 208 -8.95 21.71 6.62
CA GLU A 208 -7.55 21.94 6.98
C GLU A 208 -7.14 23.30 6.43
N GLU A 209 -6.86 24.27 7.32
CA GLU A 209 -6.12 25.47 6.94
C GLU A 209 -4.71 24.99 6.57
N SER A 210 -4.55 24.63 5.31
CA SER A 210 -3.25 24.48 4.65
C SER A 210 -2.61 25.86 4.66
N ALA A 211 -1.90 26.17 5.74
CA ALA A 211 -1.04 27.34 5.78
C ALA A 211 -0.03 27.19 4.64
N GLU A 212 -0.28 27.91 3.56
CA GLU A 212 0.63 28.01 2.42
C GLU A 212 2.03 28.36 2.94
N VAL A 213 3.04 27.68 2.42
CA VAL A 213 4.43 28.04 2.70
C VAL A 213 4.69 29.39 2.04
N GLU A 214 4.49 30.48 2.78
CA GLU A 214 4.74 31.85 2.27
C GLU A 214 6.24 32.11 2.00
N ASP A 215 7.16 31.31 2.55
CA ASP A 215 8.61 31.44 2.32
C ASP A 215 9.37 30.10 2.43
N ALA A 216 9.98 29.66 1.32
CA ALA A 216 10.82 28.46 1.25
C ALA A 216 12.06 28.55 2.18
N SER A 217 12.58 29.75 2.45
CA SER A 217 13.69 29.97 3.37
C SER A 217 13.28 29.68 4.83
N ALA A 218 12.09 30.15 5.23
CA ALA A 218 11.51 29.87 6.54
C ALA A 218 11.22 28.38 6.72
N ALA A 219 10.67 27.70 5.70
CA ALA A 219 10.46 26.26 5.73
C ALA A 219 11.78 25.49 5.88
N LEU A 220 12.82 25.87 5.14
CA LEU A 220 14.14 25.24 5.25
C LEU A 220 14.77 25.43 6.64
N ALA A 221 14.57 26.58 7.29
CA ALA A 221 15.03 26.80 8.65
C ALA A 221 14.35 25.84 9.65
N GLN A 222 13.05 25.60 9.49
CA GLN A 222 12.32 24.64 10.32
C GLN A 222 12.76 23.20 10.07
N LEU A 223 13.07 22.83 8.81
CA LEU A 223 13.62 21.52 8.47
C LEU A 223 15.05 21.28 9.00
N ARG A 224 15.69 22.28 9.61
CA ARG A 224 17.00 22.13 10.29
C ARG A 224 16.89 22.10 11.81
N ASN A 225 15.67 22.05 12.35
CA ASN A 225 15.46 21.99 13.79
C ASN A 225 16.09 20.72 14.38
N SER A 226 16.64 20.80 15.59
CA SER A 226 17.19 19.63 16.29
C SER A 226 16.12 18.60 16.65
N ASP A 227 14.88 19.04 16.89
CA ASP A 227 13.76 18.14 17.14
C ASP A 227 13.12 17.68 15.83
N TRP A 228 13.19 16.39 15.56
CA TRP A 228 12.62 15.78 14.36
C TRP A 228 11.09 15.96 14.28
N LYS A 229 10.38 16.07 15.42
CA LYS A 229 8.92 16.29 15.40
C LYS A 229 8.57 17.64 14.77
N LEU A 230 9.34 18.68 15.09
CA LEU A 230 9.18 20.00 14.50
C LEU A 230 9.54 19.99 13.01
N ARG A 231 10.57 19.23 12.61
CA ARG A 231 10.91 19.04 11.20
C ARG A 231 9.79 18.33 10.44
N TYR A 232 9.22 17.25 11.00
CA TYR A 232 8.12 16.50 10.41
C TYR A 232 6.85 17.35 10.27
N ALA A 233 6.49 18.11 11.32
CA ALA A 233 5.37 19.05 11.28
C ALA A 233 5.56 20.15 10.23
N ALA A 234 6.79 20.66 10.08
CA ALA A 234 7.12 21.62 9.04
C ALA A 234 6.99 21.03 7.64
N LEU A 235 7.49 19.79 7.44
CA LEU A 235 7.36 19.08 6.18
C LEU A 235 5.89 18.90 5.78
N GLN A 236 5.00 18.54 6.70
CA GLN A 236 3.57 18.36 6.40
C GLN A 236 2.83 19.61 5.92
N LYS A 237 3.37 20.80 6.19
CA LYS A 237 2.81 22.07 5.71
C LYS A 237 3.28 22.39 4.29
N ILE A 238 4.27 21.66 3.77
CA ILE A 238 4.80 21.87 2.42
C ILE A 238 3.84 21.26 1.41
N GLN A 239 3.31 22.11 0.53
CA GLN A 239 2.60 21.65 -0.66
C GLN A 239 3.61 21.10 -1.69
N PRO A 240 3.48 19.84 -2.15
CA PRO A 240 4.39 19.28 -3.15
C PRO A 240 4.27 20.02 -4.49
N SER A 241 5.39 20.57 -4.97
CA SER A 241 5.52 21.19 -6.29
C SER A 241 7.00 21.23 -6.72
N LEU A 242 7.28 21.55 -7.98
CA LEU A 242 8.66 21.76 -8.45
C LEU A 242 9.37 22.91 -7.70
N GLU A 243 8.63 23.89 -7.18
CA GLU A 243 9.19 25.00 -6.39
C GLU A 243 9.65 24.53 -5.00
N THR A 244 8.93 23.58 -4.40
CA THR A 244 9.26 23.02 -3.08
C THR A 244 10.19 21.82 -3.14
N LEU A 245 10.52 21.34 -4.35
CA LEU A 245 11.43 20.22 -4.59
C LEU A 245 12.76 20.33 -3.81
N PRO A 246 13.45 21.48 -3.72
CA PRO A 246 14.68 21.60 -2.92
C PRO A 246 14.48 21.27 -1.43
N LEU A 247 13.30 21.56 -0.87
CA LEU A 247 12.95 21.24 0.52
C LEU A 247 12.73 19.74 0.70
N LEU A 248 12.05 19.10 -0.25
CA LEU A 248 11.85 17.65 -0.23
C LEU A 248 13.18 16.89 -0.38
N VAL A 249 14.07 17.38 -1.25
CA VAL A 249 15.42 16.83 -1.44
C VAL A 249 16.28 16.97 -0.19
N HIS A 250 16.09 18.05 0.58
CA HIS A 250 16.71 18.19 1.89
C HIS A 250 16.16 17.17 2.90
N ALA A 251 14.83 17.03 2.96
CA ALA A 251 14.15 16.10 3.85
C ALA A 251 14.47 14.61 3.55
N LEU A 252 14.81 14.26 2.31
CA LEU A 252 15.34 12.93 1.97
C LEU A 252 16.66 12.57 2.66
N GLN A 253 17.35 13.55 3.26
CA GLN A 253 18.64 13.33 3.96
C GLN A 253 18.49 13.34 5.48
N ASP A 254 17.25 13.39 5.98
CA ASP A 254 16.98 13.48 7.41
C ASP A 254 17.40 12.20 8.15
N GLU A 255 17.92 12.35 9.37
CA GLU A 255 18.24 11.21 10.24
C GLU A 255 16.99 10.38 10.59
N ASN A 256 15.81 11.00 10.62
CA ASN A 256 14.56 10.35 10.97
C ASN A 256 13.89 9.73 9.74
N THR A 257 13.63 8.42 9.82
CA THR A 257 13.03 7.64 8.75
C THR A 257 11.64 8.14 8.34
N SER A 258 10.78 8.58 9.28
CA SER A 258 9.44 9.07 8.96
C SER A 258 9.48 10.32 8.08
N ILE A 259 10.47 11.20 8.28
CA ILE A 259 10.69 12.39 7.44
C ILE A 259 11.14 11.97 6.04
N ARG A 260 12.12 11.08 5.92
CA ARG A 260 12.60 10.59 4.60
C ARG A 260 11.50 9.88 3.83
N ARG A 261 10.68 9.07 4.51
CA ARG A 261 9.52 8.39 3.94
C ARG A 261 8.46 9.38 3.45
N LEU A 262 8.10 10.38 4.27
CA LEU A 262 7.13 11.42 3.88
C LEU A 262 7.64 12.24 2.70
N ALA A 263 8.91 12.63 2.69
CA ALA A 263 9.53 13.32 1.56
C ALA A 263 9.45 12.49 0.28
N THR A 264 9.65 11.17 0.38
CA THR A 264 9.52 10.24 -0.76
C THR A 264 8.09 10.20 -1.30
N VAL A 265 7.07 10.20 -0.43
CA VAL A 265 5.66 10.30 -0.84
C VAL A 265 5.41 11.60 -1.59
N TYR A 266 5.84 12.74 -1.03
CA TYR A 266 5.64 14.05 -1.64
C TYR A 266 6.36 14.22 -2.98
N LEU A 267 7.52 13.57 -3.18
CA LEU A 267 8.15 13.52 -4.50
C LEU A 267 7.25 12.82 -5.53
N GLY A 268 6.56 11.75 -5.14
CA GLY A 268 5.57 11.09 -5.98
C GLY A 268 4.36 11.98 -6.29
N ASP A 269 3.93 12.79 -5.32
CA ASP A 269 2.79 13.71 -5.48
C ASP A 269 3.06 14.85 -6.48
N ILE A 270 4.32 15.21 -6.73
CA ILE A 270 4.69 16.19 -7.76
C ILE A 270 4.35 15.69 -9.17
N LYS A 271 4.47 14.37 -9.41
CA LYS A 271 4.12 13.71 -10.69
C LYS A 271 4.87 14.21 -11.94
N GLU A 272 6.07 14.76 -11.76
CA GLU A 272 6.92 15.26 -12.84
C GLU A 272 8.23 14.45 -12.95
N PRO A 273 8.79 14.22 -14.16
CA PRO A 273 10.01 13.42 -14.35
C PRO A 273 11.24 13.94 -13.58
N GLU A 274 11.27 15.23 -13.24
CA GLU A 274 12.31 15.88 -12.45
C GLU A 274 12.51 15.23 -11.08
N VAL A 275 11.51 14.52 -10.56
CA VAL A 275 11.61 13.83 -9.26
C VAL A 275 12.36 12.49 -9.33
N LEU A 276 12.51 11.91 -10.53
CA LEU A 276 13.05 10.57 -10.73
C LEU A 276 14.45 10.37 -10.12
N PRO A 277 15.44 11.28 -10.29
CA PRO A 277 16.76 11.10 -9.68
C PRO A 277 16.70 11.00 -8.15
N PHE A 278 15.72 11.65 -7.52
CA PHE A 278 15.55 11.65 -6.07
C PHE A 278 14.81 10.40 -5.59
N LEU A 279 13.86 9.89 -6.38
CA LEU A 279 13.25 8.58 -6.13
C LEU A 279 14.25 7.44 -6.29
N TYR A 280 15.19 7.53 -7.25
CA TYR A 280 16.28 6.56 -7.39
C TYR A 280 17.21 6.57 -6.18
N ARG A 281 17.47 7.74 -5.59
CA ARG A 281 18.21 7.83 -4.33
C ARG A 281 17.42 7.20 -3.17
N ALA A 282 16.11 7.45 -3.10
CA ALA A 282 15.26 6.87 -2.05
C ALA A 282 15.14 5.33 -2.17
N LEU A 283 15.25 4.78 -3.38
CA LEU A 283 15.39 3.33 -3.62
C LEU A 283 16.69 2.74 -3.04
N GLU A 284 17.66 3.55 -2.65
CA GLU A 284 18.92 3.12 -2.03
C GLU A 284 19.00 3.45 -0.54
N ASP A 285 17.89 3.91 0.08
CA ASP A 285 17.84 4.25 1.51
C ASP A 285 18.18 3.06 2.41
N ASP A 286 18.81 3.32 3.56
CA ASP A 286 19.13 2.26 4.53
C ASP A 286 17.88 1.54 5.06
N THR A 287 16.74 2.25 5.11
CA THR A 287 15.50 1.72 5.66
C THR A 287 14.60 1.11 4.58
N PRO A 288 14.20 -0.18 4.70
CA PRO A 288 13.36 -0.85 3.71
C PRO A 288 12.01 -0.16 3.44
N SER A 289 11.41 0.48 4.45
CA SER A 289 10.13 1.18 4.29
C SER A 289 10.24 2.38 3.34
N VAL A 290 11.36 3.12 3.37
CA VAL A 290 11.65 4.23 2.44
C VAL A 290 11.90 3.68 1.03
N ARG A 291 12.75 2.66 0.89
CA ARG A 291 13.01 2.03 -0.43
C ARG A 291 11.74 1.49 -1.07
N ARG A 292 10.88 0.85 -0.29
CA ARG A 292 9.58 0.34 -0.75
C ARG A 292 8.67 1.50 -1.18
N THR A 293 8.57 2.57 -0.39
CA THR A 293 7.81 3.78 -0.77
C THR A 293 8.34 4.42 -2.06
N ALA A 294 9.65 4.42 -2.29
CA ALA A 294 10.25 4.86 -3.55
C ALA A 294 9.82 3.96 -4.72
N GLY A 295 9.81 2.64 -4.52
CA GLY A 295 9.28 1.70 -5.52
C GLY A 295 7.77 1.89 -5.78
N ASP A 296 6.96 2.15 -4.75
CA ASP A 296 5.54 2.45 -4.88
C ASP A 296 5.33 3.70 -5.75
N THR A 297 6.01 4.80 -5.40
CA THR A 297 5.90 6.07 -6.13
C THR A 297 6.38 5.96 -7.56
N LEU A 298 7.45 5.21 -7.84
CA LEU A 298 7.88 4.93 -9.21
C LEU A 298 6.85 4.11 -10.01
N SER A 299 6.17 3.15 -9.38
CA SER A 299 5.04 2.43 -9.99
C SER A 299 3.88 3.36 -10.31
N ASP A 300 3.55 4.28 -9.40
CA ASP A 300 2.44 5.23 -9.61
C ASP A 300 2.74 6.23 -10.72
N LEU A 301 4.01 6.66 -10.86
CA LEU A 301 4.46 7.48 -11.98
C LEU A 301 4.46 6.71 -13.31
N GLY A 302 4.86 5.43 -13.28
CA GLY A 302 4.87 4.56 -14.44
C GLY A 302 5.87 4.97 -15.54
N ASP A 303 6.87 5.81 -15.23
CA ASP A 303 7.84 6.30 -16.20
C ASP A 303 8.87 5.21 -16.56
N PRO A 304 8.98 4.78 -17.85
CA PRO A 304 9.96 3.78 -18.29
C PRO A 304 11.42 4.13 -17.97
N ALA A 305 11.76 5.40 -17.76
CA ALA A 305 13.10 5.81 -17.34
C ALA A 305 13.54 5.16 -16.01
N ALA A 306 12.60 4.72 -15.17
CA ALA A 306 12.88 4.03 -13.93
C ALA A 306 13.22 2.52 -14.09
N MET A 307 13.08 1.94 -15.28
CA MET A 307 13.36 0.51 -15.53
C MET A 307 14.75 0.06 -15.05
N PRO A 308 15.87 0.78 -15.30
CA PRO A 308 17.18 0.34 -14.82
C PRO A 308 17.28 0.32 -13.29
N ALA A 309 16.67 1.31 -12.62
CA ALA A 309 16.66 1.38 -11.16
C ALA A 309 15.82 0.24 -10.56
N MET A 310 14.66 -0.03 -11.14
CA MET A 310 13.77 -1.12 -10.69
C MET A 310 14.37 -2.50 -11.01
N ALA A 311 15.06 -2.68 -12.14
CA ALA A 311 15.83 -3.88 -12.43
C ALA A 311 16.93 -4.15 -11.39
N LYS A 312 17.62 -3.11 -10.90
CA LYS A 312 18.55 -3.23 -9.78
C LYS A 312 17.85 -3.60 -8.47
N ALA A 313 16.67 -3.03 -8.22
CA ALA A 313 15.88 -3.27 -7.00
C ALA A 313 15.34 -4.72 -6.89
N LEU A 314 15.32 -5.49 -7.99
CA LEU A 314 15.10 -6.96 -7.93
C LEU A 314 16.14 -7.70 -7.09
N LYS A 315 17.27 -7.07 -6.73
CA LYS A 315 18.32 -7.66 -5.88
C LYS A 315 18.27 -7.15 -4.44
N ASP A 316 17.21 -6.43 -4.05
CA ASP A 316 17.09 -5.87 -2.71
C ASP A 316 17.01 -6.97 -1.64
N ARG A 317 17.58 -6.69 -0.45
CA ARG A 317 17.54 -7.62 0.69
C ARG A 317 16.10 -7.84 1.20
N ASN A 318 15.24 -6.84 1.05
CA ASN A 318 13.86 -6.89 1.47
C ASN A 318 12.95 -7.38 0.35
N LYS A 319 12.19 -8.44 0.62
CA LYS A 319 11.28 -9.07 -0.34
C LYS A 319 10.19 -8.14 -0.88
N LEU A 320 9.70 -7.18 -0.09
CA LEU A 320 8.66 -6.24 -0.53
C LEU A 320 9.21 -5.25 -1.57
N VAL A 321 10.47 -4.84 -1.43
CA VAL A 321 11.16 -4.00 -2.41
C VAL A 321 11.34 -4.76 -3.72
N ARG A 322 11.80 -6.03 -3.65
CA ARG A 322 11.92 -6.90 -4.84
C ARG A 322 10.57 -7.15 -5.52
N TRP A 323 9.51 -7.40 -4.75
CA TRP A 323 8.16 -7.58 -5.27
C TRP A 323 7.68 -6.34 -6.02
N ARG A 324 7.88 -5.15 -5.42
CA ARG A 324 7.52 -3.88 -6.07
C ARG A 324 8.31 -3.64 -7.35
N ALA A 325 9.60 -3.97 -7.35
CA ALA A 325 10.45 -3.96 -8.53
C ALA A 325 9.90 -4.86 -9.65
N ALA A 326 9.61 -6.12 -9.34
CA ALA A 326 9.05 -7.07 -10.30
C ALA A 326 7.69 -6.60 -10.85
N ARG A 327 6.85 -6.00 -10.00
CA ARG A 327 5.55 -5.45 -10.40
C ARG A 327 5.68 -4.26 -11.36
N PHE A 328 6.55 -3.31 -11.06
CA PHE A 328 6.86 -2.20 -11.97
C PHE A 328 7.32 -2.71 -13.34
N LEU A 329 8.22 -3.69 -13.35
CA LEU A 329 8.76 -4.26 -14.60
C LEU A 329 7.71 -5.07 -15.37
N TYR A 330 6.76 -5.69 -14.68
CA TYR A 330 5.58 -6.25 -15.34
C TYR A 330 4.71 -5.15 -15.97
N GLU A 331 4.55 -4.00 -15.34
CA GLU A 331 3.72 -2.91 -15.88
C GLU A 331 4.39 -2.23 -17.07
N VAL A 332 5.64 -1.81 -16.92
CA VAL A 332 6.33 -0.88 -17.82
C VAL A 332 7.49 -1.53 -18.60
N GLY A 333 7.96 -2.71 -18.17
CA GLY A 333 9.18 -3.33 -18.70
C GLY A 333 9.15 -3.68 -20.19
N ASP A 334 10.33 -3.65 -20.80
CA ASP A 334 10.57 -4.10 -22.17
C ASP A 334 11.73 -5.11 -22.23
N ASN A 335 12.20 -5.42 -23.44
CA ASN A 335 13.28 -6.39 -23.63
C ASN A 335 14.60 -6.02 -22.90
N THR A 336 14.79 -4.76 -22.51
CA THR A 336 16.01 -4.32 -21.82
C THR A 336 16.13 -4.87 -20.39
N VAL A 337 15.02 -5.29 -19.78
CA VAL A 337 14.99 -5.78 -18.39
C VAL A 337 14.96 -7.31 -18.27
N LEU A 338 14.87 -8.04 -19.39
CA LEU A 338 14.80 -9.51 -19.42
C LEU A 338 15.96 -10.18 -18.68
N SER A 339 17.19 -9.68 -18.85
CA SER A 339 18.35 -10.24 -18.14
C SER A 339 18.19 -10.16 -16.62
N ALA A 340 17.69 -9.04 -16.10
CA ALA A 340 17.49 -8.87 -14.66
C ALA A 340 16.32 -9.72 -14.14
N LEU A 341 15.26 -9.87 -14.94
CA LEU A 341 14.14 -10.74 -14.60
C LEU A 341 14.54 -12.22 -14.60
N HIS A 342 15.32 -12.70 -15.56
CA HIS A 342 15.82 -14.07 -15.56
C HIS A 342 16.72 -14.36 -14.35
N GLU A 343 17.55 -13.39 -13.92
CA GLU A 343 18.34 -13.55 -12.71
C GLU A 343 17.47 -13.66 -11.44
N ALA A 344 16.25 -13.13 -11.45
CA ALA A 344 15.31 -13.14 -10.33
C ALA A 344 14.22 -14.22 -10.42
N VAL A 345 14.24 -15.09 -11.45
CA VAL A 345 13.16 -16.06 -11.73
C VAL A 345 12.97 -17.08 -10.60
N ASP A 346 14.06 -17.39 -9.89
CA ASP A 346 14.13 -18.33 -8.78
C ASP A 346 14.28 -17.63 -7.42
N ASP A 347 13.78 -16.39 -7.28
CA ASP A 347 13.73 -15.66 -6.00
C ASP A 347 13.27 -16.55 -4.83
N PRO A 348 13.81 -16.46 -3.61
CA PRO A 348 13.34 -17.30 -2.49
C PRO A 348 11.88 -17.04 -2.10
N GLU A 349 11.34 -15.84 -2.34
CA GLU A 349 9.95 -15.50 -2.02
C GLU A 349 9.00 -15.88 -3.17
N PHE A 350 7.96 -16.66 -2.87
CA PHE A 350 7.02 -17.17 -3.88
C PHE A 350 6.38 -16.06 -4.71
N GLU A 351 5.85 -15.03 -4.05
CA GLU A 351 5.17 -13.92 -4.69
C GLU A 351 6.11 -13.10 -5.59
N VAL A 352 7.40 -13.00 -5.23
CA VAL A 352 8.41 -12.35 -6.09
C VAL A 352 8.66 -13.21 -7.32
N ARG A 353 8.91 -14.51 -7.17
CA ARG A 353 9.08 -15.43 -8.33
C ARG A 353 7.92 -15.38 -9.27
N MET A 354 6.70 -15.46 -8.73
CA MET A 354 5.48 -15.43 -9.52
C MET A 354 5.39 -14.12 -10.31
N GLN A 355 5.61 -12.97 -9.64
CA GLN A 355 5.58 -11.67 -10.30
C GLN A 355 6.64 -11.55 -11.41
N VAL A 356 7.84 -12.08 -11.18
CA VAL A 356 8.94 -12.10 -12.15
C VAL A 356 8.59 -12.97 -13.36
N LYS A 357 8.06 -14.17 -13.14
CA LYS A 357 7.64 -15.07 -14.24
C LYS A 357 6.55 -14.45 -15.10
N ILE A 358 5.57 -13.80 -14.48
CA ILE A 358 4.49 -13.10 -15.21
C ILE A 358 5.05 -11.92 -16.01
N ALA A 359 6.05 -11.20 -15.47
CA ALA A 359 6.76 -10.16 -16.22
C ALA A 359 7.51 -10.71 -17.44
N LEU A 360 8.22 -11.83 -17.28
CA LEU A 360 8.93 -12.52 -18.37
C LEU A 360 7.95 -12.97 -19.46
N GLU A 361 6.91 -13.73 -19.10
CA GLU A 361 5.89 -14.22 -20.04
C GLU A 361 5.26 -13.10 -20.84
N ARG A 362 4.95 -11.96 -20.19
CA ARG A 362 4.39 -10.78 -20.87
C ARG A 362 5.36 -10.21 -21.90
N ILE A 363 6.61 -9.97 -21.49
CA ILE A 363 7.62 -9.29 -22.32
C ILE A 363 8.05 -10.21 -23.48
N GLU A 364 8.35 -11.48 -23.21
CA GLU A 364 8.74 -12.47 -24.20
C GLU A 364 7.59 -12.84 -25.15
N GLY A 365 6.35 -12.84 -24.65
CA GLY A 365 5.14 -13.05 -25.43
C GLY A 365 4.79 -11.90 -26.38
N GLY A 366 5.60 -10.84 -26.45
CA GLY A 366 5.44 -9.73 -27.38
C GLY A 366 4.49 -8.62 -26.91
N HIS A 367 3.99 -8.67 -25.66
CA HIS A 367 3.12 -7.64 -25.06
C HIS A 367 3.96 -6.58 -24.30
N ALA A 368 5.17 -6.30 -24.79
CA ALA A 368 6.04 -5.28 -24.23
C ALA A 368 5.39 -3.90 -24.36
N ALA A 369 5.47 -3.08 -23.30
CA ALA A 369 4.91 -1.73 -23.25
C ALA A 369 3.37 -1.60 -23.39
N GLU A 370 2.59 -2.68 -23.31
CA GLU A 370 1.13 -2.58 -23.34
C GLU A 370 0.51 -2.12 -21.99
N GLY A 371 1.31 -2.01 -20.93
CA GLY A 371 0.81 -1.75 -19.57
C GLY A 371 0.20 -2.98 -18.91
N SER A 372 -0.21 -2.88 -17.64
CA SER A 372 -1.02 -3.95 -17.02
C SER A 372 -2.42 -4.01 -17.66
N VAL A 373 -3.08 -5.16 -17.59
CA VAL A 373 -4.47 -5.33 -18.07
C VAL A 373 -5.41 -4.24 -17.51
N TRP A 374 -5.14 -3.77 -16.28
CA TRP A 374 -5.88 -2.68 -15.65
C TRP A 374 -5.68 -1.33 -16.37
N GLN A 375 -4.44 -0.99 -16.73
CA GLN A 375 -4.14 0.22 -17.51
C GLN A 375 -4.71 0.13 -18.93
N GLN A 376 -4.71 -1.05 -19.54
CA GLN A 376 -5.33 -1.29 -20.85
C GLN A 376 -6.86 -1.14 -20.78
N MET A 377 -7.49 -1.61 -19.70
CA MET A 377 -8.93 -1.46 -19.46
C MET A 377 -9.32 0.00 -19.21
N THR A 378 -8.54 0.76 -18.44
CA THR A 378 -8.82 2.18 -18.18
C THR A 378 -8.66 3.02 -19.45
N ARG A 379 -7.60 2.80 -20.24
CA ARG A 379 -7.38 3.48 -21.54
C ARG A 379 -8.40 3.12 -22.62
N ARG A 380 -9.09 1.98 -22.51
CA ARG A 380 -10.19 1.58 -23.42
C ARG A 380 -11.51 2.30 -23.12
N ASN A 381 -11.64 2.91 -21.93
CA ASN A 381 -12.84 3.60 -21.48
C ASN A 381 -12.72 5.13 -21.52
N GLU A 382 -11.57 5.66 -21.95
CA GLU A 382 -11.34 7.06 -22.37
C GLU A 382 -11.53 7.19 -23.88
#